data_AF-A0A3D0DKN7-F1
#
_entry.id   AF-A0A3D0DKN7-F1
#
_cell.length_a   1.000
_cell.length_b   1.000
_cell.length_c   1.000
_cell.angle_alpha   90.00
_cell.angle_beta   90.00
_cell.angle_gamma   90.00
#
_symmetry.space_group_name_H-M   'P 1'
#
loop_
_entity.id
_entity.type
_entity.pdbx_description
1 polymer ?
#
loop_
_entity_poly.entity_id
_entity_poly.type
_entity_poly.pdbx_seq_one_letter_code
_entity_poly.pdbx_strand_id
1 'polypeptide(L)'
;YGTPYFSNYINSDMEPSDVRSMCCRLRLDLRELRKKSGGFFGSGESTGSVGVVTINLPRIAYLAENETDFFTRLDRLMDISARSLKTKRTVITKLLESGLYPYTKRYLGTFNNHFSTIGLIGMNEVGLNAKWLHKDLTNKETQIFAEKVLNHMRERLSDYQEEYGDLYNLEATPAESTTYRFAKHDKERYPDIITANENGTPYYTNSSHLPVGYTEDIFTALDVQDQLQTLYTSGTVFHAFLGEKLPDWKSAATLVRKIAENYRLPYYTLSPTYSVCKNHGYITGEVYVCPDCGEKTEVYSRITGYYRPIQNWNDGKTQEYMDRREYDIMHSTLSHEGPLPTIKYTVPEEILNADNAKETDKANAQAPKSETGIAASGSDVPVMYVKDHCPKCKGAEQRFKLAKVQYTEVNCSENMDIARELGIQQTPTIIDPDGTRYVGDNAAAEWIKAHNA
;
A
#
# COMPACT_ATOMS: atom_id res chain seq x y z
N TYR A 1 -12.92 28.60 -6.33
CA TYR A 1 -13.70 27.80 -7.29
C TYR A 1 -12.85 26.62 -7.75
N GLY A 2 -13.44 25.44 -7.88
CA GLY A 2 -12.73 24.19 -8.16
C GLY A 2 -12.82 23.19 -7.00
N THR A 3 -12.25 22.00 -7.20
CA THR A 3 -12.32 20.87 -6.26
C THR A 3 -10.91 20.53 -5.76
N PRO A 4 -10.25 21.43 -5.02
CA PRO A 4 -8.82 21.33 -4.76
C PRO A 4 -8.48 20.05 -3.99
N TYR A 5 -7.34 19.48 -4.39
CA TYR A 5 -6.60 18.48 -3.63
C TYR A 5 -5.37 19.17 -3.06
N PHE A 6 -5.08 18.88 -1.80
CA PHE A 6 -3.86 19.34 -1.15
C PHE A 6 -2.89 18.18 -1.09
N SER A 7 -1.71 18.40 -1.66
CA SER A 7 -0.56 17.50 -1.54
C SER A 7 0.32 18.00 -0.41
N ASN A 8 0.62 17.13 0.55
CA ASN A 8 1.48 17.48 1.68
C ASN A 8 2.95 17.27 1.32
N TYR A 9 3.75 18.33 1.23
CA TYR A 9 5.21 18.27 1.03
C TYR A 9 6.00 18.68 2.28
N ILE A 10 5.34 18.85 3.43
CA ILE A 10 5.99 19.32 4.66
C ILE A 10 6.49 18.13 5.48
N ASN A 11 5.60 17.17 5.74
CA ASN A 11 5.87 16.05 6.64
C ASN A 11 5.67 14.66 6.00
N SER A 12 5.27 14.61 4.74
CA SER A 12 5.16 13.35 4.00
C SER A 12 6.53 12.92 3.48
N ASP A 13 6.58 11.74 2.87
CA ASP A 13 7.75 11.26 2.13
C ASP A 13 7.80 11.77 0.67
N MET A 14 7.00 12.79 0.34
CA MET A 14 6.98 13.39 -1.00
C MET A 14 7.96 14.56 -1.12
N GLU A 15 8.74 14.56 -2.19
CA GLU A 15 9.63 15.66 -2.53
C GLU A 15 9.02 16.53 -3.64
N PRO A 16 9.21 17.86 -3.63
CA PRO A 16 8.73 18.74 -4.71
C PRO A 16 9.22 18.35 -6.11
N SER A 17 10.37 17.65 -6.20
CA SER A 17 10.93 17.11 -7.44
C SER A 17 10.15 15.91 -7.98
N ASP A 18 9.39 15.19 -7.15
CA ASP A 18 8.57 14.02 -7.54
C ASP A 18 7.45 14.38 -8.52
N VAL A 19 7.02 15.64 -8.56
CA VAL A 19 6.04 16.13 -9.54
C VAL A 19 6.66 16.27 -10.93
N ARG A 20 7.95 16.64 -11.00
CA ARG A 20 8.65 16.96 -12.26
C ARG A 20 9.45 15.78 -12.83
N SER A 21 9.88 14.84 -11.99
CA SER A 21 10.81 13.76 -12.35
C SER A 21 10.21 12.66 -13.23
N MET A 22 8.88 12.61 -13.37
CA MET A 22 8.20 11.55 -14.14
C MET A 22 8.12 11.82 -15.65
N CYS A 23 8.45 13.03 -16.11
CA CYS A 23 8.22 13.44 -17.50
C CYS A 23 9.24 12.91 -18.52
N CYS A 24 10.54 12.74 -18.19
CA CYS A 24 11.54 12.52 -19.27
C CYS A 24 12.80 11.68 -18.98
N ARG A 25 13.15 11.27 -17.74
CA ARG A 25 14.49 10.63 -17.57
C ARG A 25 14.77 9.79 -16.31
N LEU A 26 13.81 9.04 -15.77
CA LEU A 26 14.12 8.01 -14.77
C LEU A 26 13.94 6.60 -15.33
N ARG A 27 15.02 5.81 -15.33
CA ARG A 27 14.90 4.35 -15.23
C ARG A 27 14.54 4.06 -13.78
N LEU A 28 13.32 3.57 -13.57
CA LEU A 28 12.75 3.26 -12.27
C LEU A 28 13.46 2.03 -11.71
N ASP A 29 14.02 2.13 -10.50
CA ASP A 29 14.64 0.99 -9.81
C ASP A 29 13.53 0.04 -9.32
N LEU A 30 13.54 -1.19 -9.83
CA LEU A 30 12.54 -2.22 -9.53
C LEU A 30 12.68 -2.79 -8.10
N ARG A 31 13.80 -2.50 -7.41
CA ARG A 31 14.07 -2.94 -6.03
C ARG A 31 13.40 -2.08 -4.96
N GLU A 32 12.84 -0.93 -5.35
CA GLU A 32 12.07 -0.06 -4.47
C GLU A 32 10.60 -0.06 -4.90
N LEU A 33 9.68 -0.22 -3.95
CA LEU A 33 8.27 0.12 -4.15
C LEU A 33 8.13 1.63 -4.27
N ARG A 34 8.26 2.13 -5.50
CA ARG A 34 8.15 3.57 -5.75
C ARG A 34 6.71 4.02 -5.67
N LYS A 35 6.53 5.20 -5.07
CA LYS A 35 5.22 5.84 -5.00
C LYS A 35 4.87 6.50 -6.32
N LYS A 36 3.61 6.37 -6.73
CA LYS A 36 3.07 7.12 -7.86
C LYS A 36 2.93 8.58 -7.42
N SER A 37 3.59 9.50 -8.13
CA SER A 37 3.37 10.94 -7.96
C SER A 37 1.94 11.28 -8.38
N GLY A 38 1.20 11.97 -7.51
CA GLY A 38 -0.18 12.37 -7.76
C GLY A 38 -1.24 11.62 -6.95
N GLY A 39 -2.28 12.35 -6.53
CA GLY A 39 -3.49 11.77 -5.95
C GLY A 39 -4.37 11.10 -7.01
N PHE A 40 -5.56 10.66 -6.61
CA PHE A 40 -6.50 9.91 -7.46
C PHE A 40 -6.81 10.59 -8.83
N PHE A 41 -6.79 11.93 -8.89
CA PHE A 41 -7.05 12.72 -10.11
C PHE A 41 -5.86 13.53 -10.66
N GLY A 42 -4.65 13.27 -10.17
CA GLY A 42 -3.47 14.10 -10.48
C GLY A 42 -2.20 13.31 -10.75
N SER A 43 -2.30 12.20 -11.50
CA SER A 43 -1.13 11.36 -11.85
C SER A 43 0.00 12.21 -12.45
N GLY A 44 1.25 11.92 -12.07
CA GLY A 44 2.42 12.54 -12.69
C GLY A 44 2.45 12.34 -14.22
N GLU A 45 3.19 13.20 -14.91
CA GLU A 45 3.32 13.14 -16.37
C GLU A 45 3.88 11.79 -16.82
N SER A 46 3.38 11.24 -17.93
CA SER A 46 3.85 9.99 -18.55
C SER A 46 3.77 8.72 -17.66
N THR A 47 2.92 8.71 -16.62
CA THR A 47 2.63 7.53 -15.78
C THR A 47 1.14 7.32 -15.60
N GLY A 48 0.75 6.13 -15.13
CA GLY A 48 -0.63 5.72 -14.96
C GLY A 48 -0.71 4.29 -14.42
N SER A 49 -1.85 3.64 -14.61
CA SER A 49 -2.02 2.22 -14.29
C SER A 49 -2.58 1.48 -15.51
N VAL A 50 -2.05 0.29 -15.80
CA VAL A 50 -2.56 -0.59 -16.86
C VAL A 50 -3.88 -1.26 -16.46
N GLY A 51 -4.16 -1.31 -15.16
CA GLY A 51 -5.37 -1.89 -14.61
C GLY A 51 -5.32 -1.95 -13.10
N VAL A 52 -6.51 -2.01 -12.51
CA VAL A 52 -6.72 -2.13 -11.07
C VAL A 52 -7.46 -3.44 -10.79
N VAL A 53 -7.00 -4.20 -9.82
CA VAL A 53 -7.75 -5.31 -9.21
C VAL A 53 -7.96 -4.99 -7.74
N THR A 54 -9.20 -4.98 -7.28
CA THR A 54 -9.56 -4.65 -5.91
C THR A 54 -9.95 -5.90 -5.12
N ILE A 55 -9.30 -6.10 -3.97
CA ILE A 55 -9.52 -7.25 -3.09
C ILE A 55 -10.66 -6.91 -2.10
N ASN A 56 -11.63 -7.83 -2.00
CA ASN A 56 -12.70 -7.78 -1.01
C ASN A 56 -12.20 -8.33 0.34
N LEU A 57 -11.62 -7.48 1.18
CA LEU A 57 -11.07 -7.92 2.47
C LEU A 57 -12.13 -8.41 3.47
N PRO A 58 -13.33 -7.78 3.60
CA PRO A 58 -14.38 -8.27 4.50
C PRO A 58 -14.74 -9.74 4.28
N ARG A 59 -14.85 -10.16 3.00
CA ARG A 59 -15.10 -11.55 2.66
C ARG A 59 -13.97 -12.48 3.11
N ILE A 60 -12.72 -12.04 3.02
CA ILE A 60 -11.58 -12.84 3.51
C ILE A 60 -11.69 -13.02 5.02
N ALA A 61 -11.92 -11.93 5.75
CA ALA A 61 -12.05 -11.94 7.21
C ALA A 61 -13.19 -12.83 7.69
N TYR A 62 -14.36 -12.73 7.05
CA TYR A 62 -15.53 -13.55 7.34
C TYR A 62 -15.27 -15.05 7.15
N LEU A 63 -14.54 -15.41 6.09
CA LEU A 63 -14.27 -16.82 5.76
C LEU A 63 -13.06 -17.40 6.50
N ALA A 64 -12.22 -16.56 7.10
CA ALA A 64 -11.00 -16.99 7.76
C ALA A 64 -11.30 -17.53 9.17
N GLU A 65 -10.63 -18.61 9.55
CA GLU A 65 -10.73 -19.15 10.90
C GLU A 65 -9.89 -18.37 11.92
N ASN A 66 -8.74 -17.84 11.48
CA ASN A 66 -7.79 -17.09 12.29
C ASN A 66 -6.93 -16.15 11.41
N GLU A 67 -6.06 -15.37 12.04
CA GLU A 67 -5.14 -14.43 11.38
C GLU A 67 -4.27 -15.11 10.31
N THR A 68 -3.74 -16.31 10.56
CA THR A 68 -2.91 -17.04 9.58
C THR A 68 -3.71 -17.46 8.35
N ASP A 69 -4.93 -17.95 8.52
CA ASP A 69 -5.82 -18.30 7.41
C ASP A 69 -6.22 -17.05 6.59
N PHE A 70 -6.39 -15.89 7.24
CA PHE A 70 -6.62 -14.63 6.55
C PHE A 70 -5.49 -14.28 5.59
N PHE A 71 -4.24 -14.30 6.06
CA PHE A 71 -3.07 -13.97 5.23
C PHE A 71 -2.88 -14.99 4.09
N THR A 72 -3.09 -16.28 4.37
CA THR A 72 -3.05 -17.34 3.34
C THR A 72 -4.05 -17.07 2.21
N ARG A 73 -5.28 -16.67 2.55
CA ARG A 73 -6.32 -16.34 1.56
C ARG A 73 -6.02 -15.04 0.83
N LEU A 74 -5.48 -14.04 1.54
CA LEU A 74 -5.05 -12.78 0.95
C LEU A 74 -3.95 -13.02 -0.09
N ASP A 75 -2.92 -13.79 0.25
CA ASP A 75 -1.82 -14.14 -0.67
C ASP A 75 -2.32 -14.81 -1.93
N ARG A 76 -3.19 -15.81 -1.78
CA ARG A 76 -3.81 -16.48 -2.93
C ARG A 76 -4.51 -15.47 -3.86
N LEU A 77 -5.25 -14.50 -3.31
CA LEU A 77 -5.94 -13.49 -4.10
C LEU A 77 -4.98 -12.46 -4.70
N MET A 78 -3.91 -12.08 -4.00
CA MET A 78 -2.86 -11.22 -4.52
C MET A 78 -2.12 -11.88 -5.69
N ASP A 79 -1.79 -13.18 -5.60
CA ASP A 79 -1.13 -13.93 -6.66
C ASP A 79 -1.99 -14.03 -7.92
N ILE A 80 -3.30 -14.22 -7.74
CA ILE A 80 -4.26 -14.21 -8.85
C ILE A 80 -4.33 -12.81 -9.48
N SER A 81 -4.36 -11.77 -8.64
CA SER A 81 -4.43 -10.38 -9.06
C SER A 81 -3.20 -9.96 -9.87
N ALA A 82 -2.00 -10.30 -9.38
CA ALA A 82 -0.74 -10.03 -10.04
C ALA A 82 -0.64 -10.72 -11.41
N ARG A 83 -0.94 -12.03 -11.47
CA ARG A 83 -0.97 -12.77 -12.75
C ARG A 83 -2.00 -12.22 -13.74
N SER A 84 -3.18 -11.80 -13.25
CA SER A 84 -4.22 -11.18 -14.07
C SER A 84 -3.73 -9.86 -14.67
N LEU A 85 -3.12 -9.00 -13.85
CA LEU A 85 -2.57 -7.72 -14.28
C LEU A 85 -1.39 -7.89 -15.25
N LYS A 86 -0.49 -8.86 -14.99
CA LYS A 86 0.59 -9.21 -15.92
C LYS A 86 0.04 -9.64 -17.28
N THR A 87 -0.95 -10.54 -17.28
CA THR A 87 -1.60 -11.01 -18.51
C THR A 87 -2.20 -9.83 -19.28
N LYS A 88 -2.94 -8.96 -18.60
CA LYS A 88 -3.51 -7.75 -19.20
C LYS A 88 -2.43 -6.86 -19.81
N ARG A 89 -1.35 -6.60 -19.07
CA ARG A 89 -0.20 -5.79 -19.53
C ARG A 89 0.39 -6.37 -20.82
N THR A 90 0.68 -7.67 -20.85
CA THR A 90 1.22 -8.35 -22.04
C THR A 90 0.31 -8.15 -23.25
N VAL A 91 -1.00 -8.31 -23.07
CA VAL A 91 -1.98 -8.14 -24.17
C VAL A 91 -2.01 -6.69 -24.66
N ILE A 92 -2.16 -5.70 -23.76
CA ILE A 92 -2.26 -4.30 -24.19
C ILE A 92 -0.96 -3.78 -24.80
N THR A 93 0.21 -4.25 -24.33
CA THR A 93 1.50 -3.91 -24.93
C THR A 93 1.61 -4.46 -26.34
N LYS A 94 1.23 -5.73 -26.56
CA LYS A 94 1.19 -6.31 -27.92
C LYS A 94 0.28 -5.51 -28.86
N LEU A 95 -0.89 -5.08 -28.37
CA LEU A 95 -1.83 -4.27 -29.16
C LEU A 95 -1.28 -2.87 -29.47
N LEU A 96 -0.60 -2.24 -28.49
CA LEU A 96 0.11 -0.97 -28.69
C LEU A 96 1.19 -1.09 -29.78
N GLU A 97 2.02 -2.12 -29.70
CA GLU A 97 3.09 -2.38 -30.65
C GLU A 97 2.55 -2.64 -32.05
N SER A 98 1.45 -3.39 -32.15
CA SER A 98 0.73 -3.70 -33.39
C SER A 98 -0.05 -2.51 -34.00
N GLY A 99 -0.05 -1.35 -33.33
CA GLY A 99 -0.63 -0.11 -33.87
C GLY A 99 -2.09 0.16 -33.51
N LEU A 100 -2.70 -0.60 -32.60
CA LEU A 100 -4.10 -0.39 -32.21
C LEU A 100 -4.33 0.91 -31.43
N TYR A 101 -3.29 1.42 -30.75
CA TYR A 101 -3.38 2.64 -29.94
C TYR A 101 -2.44 3.74 -30.49
N PRO A 102 -2.72 4.31 -31.66
CA PRO A 102 -1.80 5.22 -32.36
C PRO A 102 -1.50 6.49 -31.55
N TYR A 103 -2.49 7.09 -30.89
CA TYR A 103 -2.29 8.26 -30.05
C TYR A 103 -1.51 7.93 -28.78
N THR A 104 -1.87 6.85 -28.08
CA THR A 104 -1.14 6.36 -26.90
C THR A 104 0.33 6.09 -27.25
N LYS A 105 0.60 5.42 -28.37
CA LYS A 105 1.97 5.16 -28.85
C LYS A 105 2.71 6.46 -29.17
N ARG A 106 2.03 7.44 -29.77
CA ARG A 106 2.63 8.73 -30.15
C ARG A 106 3.01 9.61 -28.95
N TYR A 107 2.21 9.59 -27.89
CA TYR A 107 2.39 10.47 -26.73
C TYR A 107 3.06 9.79 -25.53
N LEU A 108 2.76 8.52 -25.26
CA LEU A 108 3.36 7.77 -24.14
C LEU A 108 4.49 6.83 -24.58
N GLY A 109 4.45 6.33 -25.82
CA GLY A 109 5.46 5.40 -26.35
C GLY A 109 5.32 3.97 -25.82
N THR A 110 5.35 3.80 -24.49
CA THR A 110 5.34 2.49 -23.81
C THR A 110 4.49 2.54 -22.53
N PHE A 111 4.21 1.37 -21.95
CA PHE A 111 3.61 1.25 -20.62
C PHE A 111 4.62 0.98 -19.49
N ASN A 112 5.92 1.13 -19.73
CA ASN A 112 6.96 0.77 -18.76
C ASN A 112 6.88 1.59 -17.47
N ASN A 113 6.42 2.83 -17.56
CA ASN A 113 6.22 3.72 -16.40
C ASN A 113 4.81 3.63 -15.81
N HIS A 114 3.97 2.70 -16.26
CA HIS A 114 2.63 2.48 -15.72
C HIS A 114 2.66 1.35 -14.70
N PHE A 115 1.88 1.48 -13.64
CA PHE A 115 1.76 0.49 -12.60
C PHE A 115 0.71 -0.57 -12.91
N SER A 116 0.85 -1.73 -12.28
CA SER A 116 -0.15 -2.77 -12.14
C SER A 116 -0.72 -2.65 -10.72
N THR A 117 -1.97 -2.22 -10.59
CA THR A 117 -2.49 -1.75 -9.30
C THR A 117 -3.31 -2.81 -8.60
N ILE A 118 -2.92 -3.15 -7.37
CA ILE A 118 -3.75 -3.94 -6.47
C ILE A 118 -4.29 -2.98 -5.40
N GLY A 119 -5.60 -2.96 -5.26
CA GLY A 119 -6.28 -2.18 -4.23
C GLY A 119 -7.10 -3.05 -3.29
N LEU A 120 -7.69 -2.42 -2.30
CA LEU A 120 -8.49 -3.08 -1.27
C LEU A 120 -9.69 -2.23 -0.88
N ILE A 121 -10.70 -2.86 -0.30
CA ILE A 121 -11.81 -2.18 0.38
C ILE A 121 -12.18 -2.86 1.70
N GLY A 122 -12.90 -2.14 2.55
CA GLY A 122 -13.61 -2.70 3.71
C GLY A 122 -12.71 -3.08 4.88
N MET A 123 -11.58 -2.41 5.10
CA MET A 123 -10.72 -2.72 6.25
C MET A 123 -11.45 -2.51 7.59
N ASN A 124 -12.42 -1.60 7.64
CA ASN A 124 -13.27 -1.45 8.82
C ASN A 124 -14.08 -2.73 9.10
N GLU A 125 -14.73 -3.26 8.07
CA GLU A 125 -15.55 -4.47 8.20
C GLU A 125 -14.70 -5.75 8.32
N VAL A 126 -13.42 -5.74 7.94
CA VAL A 126 -12.47 -6.80 8.29
C VAL A 126 -12.42 -6.99 9.80
N GLY A 127 -12.27 -5.90 10.56
CA GLY A 127 -12.22 -5.97 12.01
C GLY A 127 -13.52 -6.49 12.65
N LEU A 128 -14.66 -6.17 12.05
CA LEU A 128 -15.98 -6.65 12.50
C LEU A 128 -16.19 -8.15 12.20
N ASN A 129 -15.80 -8.60 11.01
CA ASN A 129 -16.04 -9.97 10.54
C ASN A 129 -14.97 -10.98 10.95
N ALA A 130 -13.75 -10.53 11.28
CA ALA A 130 -12.68 -11.42 11.72
C ALA A 130 -13.03 -12.04 13.07
N LYS A 131 -13.09 -13.38 13.11
CA LYS A 131 -13.45 -14.19 14.31
C LYS A 131 -12.54 -13.97 15.52
N TRP A 132 -11.40 -13.33 15.34
CA TRP A 132 -10.40 -13.05 16.38
C TRP A 132 -10.28 -11.55 16.74
N LEU A 133 -11.03 -10.66 16.10
CA LEU A 133 -11.00 -9.21 16.39
C LEU A 133 -12.33 -8.68 16.92
N HIS A 134 -13.41 -8.84 16.15
CA HIS A 134 -14.76 -8.32 16.46
C HIS A 134 -14.81 -6.84 16.86
N LYS A 135 -13.91 -6.03 16.30
CA LYS A 135 -13.77 -4.60 16.60
C LYS A 135 -13.53 -3.84 15.31
N ASP A 136 -14.19 -2.70 15.14
CA ASP A 136 -14.04 -1.86 13.97
C ASP A 136 -12.71 -1.06 13.98
N LEU A 137 -12.45 -0.26 12.94
CA LEU A 137 -11.18 0.48 12.79
C LEU A 137 -11.00 1.64 13.79
N THR A 138 -12.01 1.94 14.60
CA THR A 138 -11.89 2.93 15.68
C THR A 138 -11.06 2.38 16.86
N ASN A 139 -10.87 1.05 16.91
CA ASN A 139 -10.15 0.37 17.95
C ASN A 139 -8.67 0.14 17.59
N LYS A 140 -7.77 0.32 18.56
CA LYS A 140 -6.32 0.21 18.33
C LYS A 140 -5.88 -1.18 17.84
N GLU A 141 -6.52 -2.24 18.32
CA GLU A 141 -6.25 -3.62 17.88
C GLU A 141 -6.50 -3.80 16.37
N THR A 142 -7.62 -3.26 15.86
CA THR A 142 -7.96 -3.31 14.44
C THR A 142 -7.07 -2.40 13.61
N GLN A 143 -6.65 -1.25 14.15
CA GLN A 143 -5.66 -0.38 13.50
C GLN A 143 -4.32 -1.11 13.32
N ILE A 144 -3.83 -1.79 14.38
CA ILE A 144 -2.61 -2.60 14.32
C ILE A 144 -2.75 -3.69 13.25
N PHE A 145 -3.90 -4.38 13.23
CA PHE A 145 -4.15 -5.40 12.22
C PHE A 145 -4.19 -4.82 10.80
N ALA A 146 -4.86 -3.69 10.59
CA ALA A 146 -4.89 -3.00 9.31
C ALA A 146 -3.49 -2.64 8.81
N GLU A 147 -2.61 -2.15 9.71
CA GLU A 147 -1.22 -1.87 9.38
C GLU A 147 -0.45 -3.13 8.98
N LYS A 148 -0.62 -4.25 9.71
CA LYS A 148 -0.03 -5.54 9.32
C LYS A 148 -0.47 -5.95 7.92
N VAL A 149 -1.77 -5.85 7.63
CA VAL A 149 -2.31 -6.19 6.30
C VAL A 149 -1.73 -5.30 5.21
N LEU A 150 -1.69 -3.98 5.41
CA LEU A 150 -1.14 -3.05 4.43
C LEU A 150 0.37 -3.29 4.18
N ASN A 151 1.16 -3.56 5.22
CA ASN A 151 2.57 -3.88 5.07
C ASN A 151 2.80 -5.22 4.38
N HIS A 152 2.05 -6.27 4.75
CA HIS A 152 2.08 -7.56 4.05
C HIS A 152 1.78 -7.40 2.56
N MET A 153 0.74 -6.64 2.21
CA MET A 153 0.42 -6.35 0.81
C MET A 153 1.56 -5.61 0.10
N ARG A 154 2.25 -4.68 0.77
CA ARG A 154 3.43 -4.01 0.18
C ARG A 154 4.54 -5.02 -0.10
N GLU A 155 4.89 -5.86 0.86
CA GLU A 155 5.94 -6.89 0.69
C GLU A 155 5.64 -7.79 -0.52
N ARG A 156 4.41 -8.30 -0.63
CA ARG A 156 3.96 -9.10 -1.79
C ARG A 156 4.07 -8.33 -3.11
N LEU A 157 3.72 -7.03 -3.12
CA LEU A 157 3.88 -6.21 -4.32
C LEU A 157 5.35 -6.07 -4.73
N SER A 158 6.27 -5.97 -3.77
CA SER A 158 7.71 -5.95 -4.04
C SER A 158 8.15 -7.25 -4.73
N ASP A 159 7.73 -8.40 -4.20
CA ASP A 159 8.01 -9.71 -4.80
C ASP A 159 7.52 -9.78 -6.25
N TYR A 160 6.32 -9.28 -6.52
CA TYR A 160 5.77 -9.25 -7.88
C TYR A 160 6.53 -8.31 -8.83
N GLN A 161 7.10 -7.20 -8.32
CA GLN A 161 7.93 -6.34 -9.15
C GLN A 161 9.20 -7.06 -9.61
N GLU A 162 9.82 -7.80 -8.71
CA GLU A 162 11.02 -8.61 -9.01
C GLU A 162 10.68 -9.79 -9.93
N GLU A 163 9.60 -10.52 -9.63
CA GLU A 163 9.16 -11.70 -10.39
C GLU A 163 8.77 -11.34 -11.84
N TYR A 164 7.97 -10.28 -12.02
CA TYR A 164 7.41 -9.95 -13.32
C TYR A 164 8.16 -8.86 -14.08
N GLY A 165 9.08 -8.14 -13.45
CA GLY A 165 9.80 -7.01 -14.03
C GLY A 165 8.90 -5.81 -14.36
N ASP A 166 7.75 -5.70 -13.68
CA ASP A 166 6.75 -4.64 -13.89
C ASP A 166 6.54 -3.86 -12.59
N LEU A 167 6.12 -2.59 -12.70
CA LEU A 167 5.79 -1.78 -11.53
C LEU A 167 4.46 -2.21 -10.92
N TYR A 168 4.41 -2.34 -9.60
CA TYR A 168 3.21 -2.66 -8.83
C TYR A 168 3.01 -1.62 -7.73
N ASN A 169 1.75 -1.28 -7.44
CA ASN A 169 1.39 -0.32 -6.41
C ASN A 169 0.16 -0.75 -5.63
N LEU A 170 0.11 -0.28 -4.38
CA LEU A 170 -1.01 -0.42 -3.47
C LEU A 170 -1.87 0.85 -3.57
N GLU A 171 -3.17 0.67 -3.81
CA GLU A 171 -4.13 1.78 -3.94
C GLU A 171 -5.28 1.68 -2.94
N ALA A 172 -5.62 2.80 -2.33
CA ALA A 172 -6.87 2.97 -1.61
C ALA A 172 -7.98 3.14 -2.66
N THR A 173 -8.53 2.02 -3.14
CA THR A 173 -9.52 2.02 -4.22
C THR A 173 -10.70 2.94 -3.85
N PRO A 174 -11.04 3.96 -4.65
CA PRO A 174 -12.19 4.83 -4.34
C PRO A 174 -13.54 4.14 -4.47
N ALA A 175 -13.58 3.01 -5.19
CA ALA A 175 -14.63 1.99 -5.10
C ALA A 175 -16.07 2.53 -5.19
N GLU A 176 -16.32 3.55 -6.04
CA GLU A 176 -17.62 4.23 -6.14
C GLU A 176 -18.80 3.25 -6.26
N SER A 177 -18.67 2.24 -7.11
CA SER A 177 -19.64 1.16 -7.24
C SER A 177 -19.21 -0.11 -6.50
N THR A 178 -17.91 -0.33 -6.32
CA THR A 178 -17.35 -1.58 -5.77
C THR A 178 -17.74 -1.79 -4.30
N THR A 179 -17.82 -0.73 -3.49
CA THR A 179 -18.22 -0.84 -2.07
C THR A 179 -19.62 -1.46 -1.93
N TYR A 180 -20.60 -0.91 -2.64
CA TYR A 180 -21.96 -1.43 -2.71
C TYR A 180 -22.00 -2.82 -3.34
N ARG A 181 -21.30 -2.99 -4.46
CA ARG A 181 -21.33 -4.22 -5.25
C ARG A 181 -20.85 -5.43 -4.47
N PHE A 182 -19.74 -5.31 -3.74
CA PHE A 182 -19.20 -6.38 -2.93
C PHE A 182 -20.11 -6.69 -1.74
N ALA A 183 -20.54 -5.67 -1.00
CA ALA A 183 -21.42 -5.85 0.16
C ALA A 183 -22.76 -6.51 -0.22
N LYS A 184 -23.39 -6.09 -1.33
CA LYS A 184 -24.62 -6.72 -1.84
C LYS A 184 -24.42 -8.21 -2.13
N HIS A 185 -23.40 -8.54 -2.92
CA HIS A 185 -23.11 -9.93 -3.28
C HIS A 185 -22.69 -10.78 -2.09
N ASP A 186 -22.08 -10.17 -1.09
CA ASP A 186 -21.74 -10.81 0.17
C ASP A 186 -22.98 -11.11 0.99
N LYS A 187 -23.87 -10.13 1.21
CA LYS A 187 -25.14 -10.35 1.90
C LYS A 187 -26.02 -11.39 1.23
N GLU A 188 -26.04 -11.44 -0.10
CA GLU A 188 -26.77 -12.48 -0.85
C GLU A 188 -26.24 -13.89 -0.60
N ARG A 189 -24.92 -14.04 -0.37
CA ARG A 189 -24.26 -15.34 -0.21
C ARG A 189 -24.06 -15.75 1.25
N TYR A 190 -23.84 -14.77 2.12
CA TYR A 190 -23.52 -14.88 3.54
C TYR A 190 -24.39 -13.86 4.28
N PRO A 191 -25.67 -14.18 4.57
CA PRO A 191 -26.62 -13.20 5.10
C PRO A 191 -26.18 -12.50 6.41
N ASP A 192 -25.36 -13.19 7.20
CA ASP A 192 -24.81 -12.78 8.49
C ASP A 192 -23.45 -12.05 8.41
N ILE A 193 -22.86 -11.89 7.22
CA ILE A 193 -21.65 -11.07 7.06
C ILE A 193 -21.94 -9.61 7.41
N ILE A 194 -21.11 -8.99 8.23
CA ILE A 194 -21.32 -7.63 8.69
C ILE A 194 -20.84 -6.64 7.63
N THR A 195 -21.70 -5.69 7.29
CA THR A 195 -21.42 -4.56 6.38
C THR A 195 -21.50 -3.25 7.15
N ALA A 196 -21.13 -2.12 6.54
CA ALA A 196 -21.18 -0.82 7.20
C ALA A 196 -22.61 -0.40 7.58
N ASN A 197 -23.61 -0.89 6.85
CA ASN A 197 -25.01 -0.67 7.13
C ASN A 197 -25.82 -1.96 7.06
N GLU A 198 -26.37 -2.37 8.20
CA GLU A 198 -27.11 -3.63 8.35
C GLU A 198 -28.63 -3.49 8.17
N ASN A 199 -29.16 -2.26 8.28
CA ASN A 199 -30.61 -1.99 8.34
C ASN A 199 -31.17 -1.34 7.06
N GLY A 200 -30.32 -1.13 6.06
CA GLY A 200 -30.63 -0.42 4.83
C GLY A 200 -29.83 -0.99 3.66
N THR A 201 -29.30 -0.11 2.82
CA THR A 201 -28.51 -0.54 1.66
C THR A 201 -27.11 -0.96 2.11
N PRO A 202 -26.68 -2.22 1.91
CA PRO A 202 -25.39 -2.67 2.41
C PRO A 202 -24.25 -2.07 1.58
N TYR A 203 -23.22 -1.56 2.24
CA TYR A 203 -21.97 -1.12 1.61
C TYR A 203 -20.79 -1.44 2.53
N TYR A 204 -19.59 -1.47 1.96
CA TYR A 204 -18.35 -1.53 2.74
C TYR A 204 -17.69 -0.17 2.82
N THR A 205 -17.04 0.11 3.95
CA THR A 205 -16.25 1.32 4.13
C THR A 205 -15.10 1.35 3.13
N ASN A 206 -14.86 2.52 2.54
CA ASN A 206 -13.91 2.65 1.45
C ASN A 206 -12.47 2.37 1.92
N SER A 207 -11.75 1.47 1.22
CA SER A 207 -10.33 1.18 1.50
C SER A 207 -10.07 0.85 2.99
N SER A 208 -9.23 1.65 3.65
CA SER A 208 -8.99 1.64 5.10
C SER A 208 -9.41 2.95 5.77
N HIS A 209 -10.47 3.58 5.27
CA HIS A 209 -11.09 4.72 5.95
C HIS A 209 -11.81 4.26 7.22
N LEU A 210 -11.99 5.20 8.15
CA LEU A 210 -12.83 5.02 9.32
C LEU A 210 -14.32 4.88 8.93
N PRO A 211 -15.17 4.29 9.79
CA PRO A 211 -16.61 4.36 9.62
C PRO A 211 -17.05 5.81 9.43
N VAL A 212 -17.90 6.05 8.43
CA VAL A 212 -18.29 7.42 8.02
C VAL A 212 -19.06 8.19 9.10
N GLY A 213 -19.65 7.50 10.07
CA GLY A 213 -20.39 8.10 11.19
C GLY A 213 -19.60 8.20 12.51
N TYR A 214 -18.28 7.93 12.51
CA TYR A 214 -17.50 7.78 13.73
C TYR A 214 -17.37 9.05 14.59
N THR A 215 -16.89 10.16 14.00
CA THR A 215 -16.58 11.39 14.74
C THR A 215 -16.82 12.62 13.89
N GLU A 216 -17.15 13.73 14.55
CA GLU A 216 -17.22 15.07 13.95
C GLU A 216 -15.90 15.84 14.13
N ASP A 217 -14.96 15.32 14.94
CA ASP A 217 -13.63 15.92 15.11
C ASP A 217 -12.66 15.41 14.03
N ILE A 218 -12.26 16.31 13.14
CA ILE A 218 -11.33 15.99 12.05
C ILE A 218 -9.98 15.52 12.58
N PHE A 219 -9.50 16.05 13.71
CA PHE A 219 -8.19 15.71 14.24
C PHE A 219 -8.19 14.31 14.86
N THR A 220 -9.23 13.95 15.62
CA THR A 220 -9.46 12.56 16.04
C THR A 220 -9.47 11.58 14.86
N ALA A 221 -10.09 11.94 13.72
CA ALA A 221 -10.07 11.10 12.53
C ALA A 221 -8.67 11.03 11.87
N LEU A 222 -7.96 12.14 11.80
CA LEU A 222 -6.60 12.23 11.26
C LEU A 222 -5.60 11.44 12.10
N ASP A 223 -5.71 11.45 13.42
CA ASP A 223 -4.83 10.70 14.35
C ASP A 223 -4.81 9.20 14.04
N VAL A 224 -5.94 8.65 13.58
CA VAL A 224 -6.05 7.26 13.15
C VAL A 224 -5.63 7.08 11.68
N GLN A 225 -6.08 7.98 10.82
CA GLN A 225 -5.91 7.82 9.38
C GLN A 225 -4.48 8.10 8.90
N ASP A 226 -3.72 8.96 9.59
CA ASP A 226 -2.39 9.38 9.14
C ASP A 226 -1.46 8.18 8.89
N GLN A 227 -1.35 7.29 9.88
CA GLN A 227 -0.51 6.12 9.79
C GLN A 227 -0.94 5.19 8.65
N LEU A 228 -2.23 4.89 8.53
CA LEU A 228 -2.75 4.00 7.49
C LEU A 228 -2.58 4.58 6.08
N GLN A 229 -2.85 5.88 5.90
CA GLN A 229 -2.78 6.52 4.58
C GLN A 229 -1.34 6.58 4.05
N THR A 230 -0.34 6.69 4.92
CA THR A 230 1.08 6.68 4.51
C THR A 230 1.57 5.33 3.98
N LEU A 231 0.87 4.24 4.31
CA LEU A 231 1.21 2.88 3.88
C LEU A 231 0.81 2.60 2.43
N TYR A 232 -0.10 3.39 1.85
CA TYR A 232 -0.38 3.27 0.42
C TYR A 232 0.78 3.83 -0.41
N THR A 233 1.13 3.11 -1.49
CA THR A 233 2.16 3.58 -2.43
C THR A 233 1.57 4.43 -3.55
N SER A 234 0.25 4.54 -3.62
CA SER A 234 -0.45 5.38 -4.59
C SER A 234 -1.92 5.58 -4.22
N GLY A 235 -2.57 6.56 -4.85
CA GLY A 235 -4.04 6.61 -4.90
C GLY A 235 -4.71 6.60 -3.53
N THR A 236 -4.14 7.31 -2.56
CA THR A 236 -4.72 7.57 -1.24
C THR A 236 -5.21 9.01 -1.16
N VAL A 237 -6.27 9.24 -0.39
CA VAL A 237 -6.76 10.58 -0.03
C VAL A 237 -7.57 10.51 1.26
N PHE A 238 -7.37 11.49 2.13
CA PHE A 238 -8.26 11.79 3.24
C PHE A 238 -9.30 12.85 2.83
N HIS A 239 -10.57 12.55 3.02
CA HIS A 239 -11.65 13.49 2.71
C HIS A 239 -12.14 14.19 3.97
N ALA A 240 -11.83 15.48 4.12
CA ALA A 240 -12.46 16.31 5.13
C ALA A 240 -13.82 16.77 4.62
N PHE A 241 -14.89 16.03 4.92
CA PHE A 241 -16.27 16.41 4.60
C PHE A 241 -16.74 17.48 5.60
N LEU A 242 -17.04 18.69 5.13
CA LEU A 242 -17.20 19.87 6.01
C LEU A 242 -18.65 20.34 6.22
N GLY A 243 -19.62 19.68 5.60
CA GLY A 243 -20.99 20.17 5.52
C GLY A 243 -21.14 21.39 4.65
N GLU A 244 -20.87 22.57 5.19
CA GLU A 244 -20.89 23.80 4.41
C GLU A 244 -19.48 24.30 4.10
N LYS A 245 -19.39 25.30 3.23
CA LYS A 245 -18.12 25.98 2.99
C LYS A 245 -17.65 26.67 4.28
N LEU A 246 -16.33 26.68 4.49
CA LEU A 246 -15.74 27.45 5.59
C LEU A 246 -16.05 28.96 5.46
N PRO A 247 -16.09 29.70 6.59
CA PRO A 247 -16.49 31.12 6.60
C PRO A 247 -15.66 32.00 5.66
N ASP A 248 -14.35 31.75 5.58
CA ASP A 248 -13.44 32.45 4.69
C ASP A 248 -12.24 31.60 4.24
N TRP A 249 -11.48 32.13 3.28
CA TRP A 249 -10.28 31.47 2.75
C TRP A 249 -9.15 31.36 3.80
N LYS A 250 -9.13 32.24 4.81
CA LYS A 250 -8.12 32.21 5.88
C LYS A 250 -8.33 30.99 6.77
N SER A 251 -9.58 30.68 7.10
CA SER A 251 -9.98 29.49 7.84
C SER A 251 -9.57 28.22 7.09
N ALA A 252 -9.82 28.18 5.78
CA ALA A 252 -9.36 27.09 4.93
C ALA A 252 -7.83 26.96 4.91
N ALA A 253 -7.11 28.07 4.74
CA ALA A 253 -5.64 28.08 4.73
C ALA A 253 -5.05 27.64 6.07
N THR A 254 -5.65 28.07 7.19
CA THR A 254 -5.25 27.66 8.54
C THR A 254 -5.47 26.17 8.75
N LEU A 255 -6.61 25.61 8.33
CA LEU A 255 -6.87 24.17 8.44
C LEU A 255 -5.88 23.36 7.60
N VAL A 256 -5.66 23.74 6.33
CA VAL A 256 -4.67 23.11 5.44
C VAL A 256 -3.28 23.13 6.08
N ARG A 257 -2.86 24.28 6.61
CA ARG A 257 -1.57 24.43 7.29
C ARG A 257 -1.48 23.51 8.51
N LYS A 258 -2.50 23.52 9.39
CA LYS A 258 -2.54 22.66 10.58
C LYS A 258 -2.43 21.18 10.20
N ILE A 259 -3.15 20.73 9.18
CA ILE A 259 -3.06 19.34 8.73
C ILE A 259 -1.65 19.04 8.20
N ALA A 260 -1.11 19.89 7.31
CA ALA A 260 0.21 19.66 6.71
C ALA A 260 1.35 19.67 7.74
N GLU A 261 1.31 20.56 8.74
CA GLU A 261 2.34 20.72 9.77
C GLU A 261 2.28 19.63 10.86
N ASN A 262 1.14 18.93 11.03
CA ASN A 262 0.95 17.96 12.11
C ASN A 262 0.70 16.51 11.65
N TYR A 263 0.57 16.24 10.36
CA TYR A 263 0.32 14.90 9.83
C TYR A 263 1.19 14.61 8.59
N ARG A 264 1.46 13.33 8.31
CA ARG A 264 2.30 12.88 7.19
C ARG A 264 1.54 12.44 5.95
N LEU A 265 0.22 12.25 6.04
CA LEU A 265 -0.60 11.75 4.96
C LEU A 265 -0.42 12.60 3.69
N PRO A 266 -0.31 11.95 2.53
CA PRO A 266 0.18 12.62 1.32
C PRO A 266 -0.88 13.52 0.67
N TYR A 267 -2.16 13.14 0.76
CA TYR A 267 -3.24 13.84 0.08
C TYR A 267 -4.47 14.00 0.96
N TYR A 268 -5.02 15.20 0.96
CA TYR A 268 -6.31 15.47 1.59
C TYR A 268 -7.12 16.51 0.79
N THR A 269 -8.42 16.54 1.08
CA THR A 269 -9.36 17.47 0.43
C THR A 269 -10.19 18.18 1.48
N LEU A 270 -10.54 19.44 1.22
CA LEU A 270 -11.64 20.12 1.90
C LEU A 270 -12.89 19.96 1.03
N SER A 271 -13.92 19.31 1.57
CA SER A 271 -15.07 18.82 0.80
C SER A 271 -16.40 19.32 1.38
N PRO A 272 -16.74 20.61 1.16
CA PRO A 272 -18.06 21.13 1.53
C PRO A 272 -19.16 20.61 0.59
N THR A 273 -20.34 20.38 1.13
CA THR A 273 -21.58 20.20 0.38
C THR A 273 -22.11 21.58 -0.05
N TYR A 274 -22.64 21.66 -1.27
CA TYR A 274 -23.28 22.86 -1.79
C TYR A 274 -24.41 22.51 -2.74
N SER A 275 -25.31 23.45 -2.96
CA SER A 275 -26.45 23.26 -3.84
C SER A 275 -26.39 24.21 -5.03
N VAL A 276 -27.00 23.84 -6.15
CA VAL A 276 -27.08 24.65 -7.36
C VAL A 276 -28.53 24.74 -7.81
N CYS A 277 -29.04 25.96 -7.88
CA CYS A 277 -30.31 26.26 -8.54
C CYS A 277 -30.04 26.59 -10.02
N LYS A 278 -30.85 26.04 -10.92
CA LYS A 278 -30.75 26.33 -12.36
C LYS A 278 -30.91 27.83 -12.68
N ASN A 279 -31.74 28.53 -11.91
CA ASN A 279 -32.07 29.94 -12.16
C ASN A 279 -31.17 30.91 -11.37
N HIS A 280 -30.79 30.54 -10.15
CA HIS A 280 -30.09 31.45 -9.21
C HIS A 280 -28.63 31.04 -8.91
N GLY A 281 -28.17 29.89 -9.39
CA GLY A 281 -26.79 29.45 -9.26
C GLY A 281 -26.46 28.86 -7.89
N TYR A 282 -25.26 29.16 -7.40
CA TYR A 282 -24.66 28.53 -6.22
C TYR A 282 -25.38 28.91 -4.92
N ILE A 283 -25.68 27.90 -4.10
CA ILE A 283 -26.28 28.01 -2.77
C ILE A 283 -25.35 27.26 -1.79
N THR A 284 -25.05 27.90 -0.65
CA THR A 284 -24.22 27.28 0.38
C THR A 284 -24.99 26.15 1.06
N GLY A 285 -24.32 25.02 1.29
CA GLY A 285 -24.88 23.90 2.04
C GLY A 285 -25.87 23.02 1.27
N GLU A 286 -26.49 22.11 2.02
CA GLU A 286 -27.46 21.14 1.53
C GLU A 286 -28.88 21.75 1.55
N VAL A 287 -29.32 22.24 0.40
CA VAL A 287 -30.58 22.97 0.25
C VAL A 287 -31.31 22.39 -0.95
N TYR A 288 -32.30 21.53 -0.75
CA TYR A 288 -33.03 20.82 -1.82
C TYR A 288 -34.04 21.67 -2.60
N VAL A 289 -34.47 22.80 -2.03
CA VAL A 289 -35.45 23.71 -2.61
C VAL A 289 -34.88 25.12 -2.58
N CYS A 290 -34.82 25.77 -3.73
CA CYS A 290 -34.23 27.10 -3.86
C CYS A 290 -35.05 28.11 -3.04
N PRO A 291 -34.42 28.90 -2.15
CA PRO A 291 -35.14 29.87 -1.32
C PRO A 291 -35.74 31.03 -2.14
N ASP A 292 -35.20 31.30 -3.34
CA ASP A 292 -35.60 32.44 -4.16
C ASP A 292 -36.73 32.12 -5.16
N CYS A 293 -36.73 30.93 -5.79
CA CYS A 293 -37.79 30.53 -6.76
C CYS A 293 -38.64 29.34 -6.34
N GLY A 294 -38.31 28.63 -5.25
CA GLY A 294 -39.03 27.42 -4.82
C GLY A 294 -38.82 26.19 -5.72
N GLU A 295 -37.97 26.26 -6.75
CA GLU A 295 -37.64 25.10 -7.58
C GLU A 295 -36.64 24.15 -6.91
N LYS A 296 -36.62 22.89 -7.36
CA LYS A 296 -35.66 21.89 -6.89
C LYS A 296 -34.22 22.25 -7.28
N THR A 297 -33.29 22.04 -6.36
CA THR A 297 -31.86 22.22 -6.60
C THR A 297 -31.16 20.88 -6.87
N GLU A 298 -29.95 20.97 -7.41
CA GLU A 298 -28.98 19.87 -7.40
C GLU A 298 -28.05 20.03 -6.21
N VAL A 299 -27.94 18.99 -5.37
CA VAL A 299 -27.06 19.03 -4.19
C VAL A 299 -25.79 18.28 -4.56
N TYR A 300 -24.67 18.98 -4.54
CA TYR A 300 -23.36 18.45 -4.87
C TYR A 300 -22.55 18.17 -3.61
N SER A 301 -22.06 16.95 -3.52
CA SER A 301 -21.02 16.59 -2.56
C SER A 301 -19.92 15.80 -3.28
N ARG A 302 -18.81 15.55 -2.59
CA ARG A 302 -17.74 14.71 -3.12
C ARG A 302 -18.08 13.24 -2.85
N ILE A 303 -18.25 12.46 -3.92
CA ILE A 303 -18.64 11.04 -3.82
C ILE A 303 -17.47 10.15 -3.42
N THR A 304 -16.37 10.33 -4.13
CA THR A 304 -15.09 9.68 -3.88
C THR A 304 -14.05 10.76 -4.06
N GLY A 305 -13.59 11.02 -5.28
CA GLY A 305 -12.63 12.09 -5.52
C GLY A 305 -13.11 13.27 -6.37
N TYR A 306 -14.34 13.28 -6.86
CA TYR A 306 -14.90 14.39 -7.62
C TYR A 306 -16.31 14.72 -7.13
N TYR A 307 -16.80 15.89 -7.50
CA TYR A 307 -18.14 16.32 -7.14
C TYR A 307 -19.17 15.83 -8.14
N ARG A 308 -20.29 15.34 -7.62
CA ARG A 308 -21.42 14.86 -8.41
C ARG A 308 -22.71 15.14 -7.65
N PRO A 309 -23.82 15.46 -8.32
CA PRO A 309 -25.11 15.58 -7.64
C PRO A 309 -25.45 14.30 -6.89
N ILE A 310 -25.80 14.40 -5.61
CA ILE A 310 -26.14 13.28 -4.74
C ILE A 310 -27.31 12.48 -5.33
N GLN A 311 -28.23 13.17 -6.00
CA GLN A 311 -29.37 12.57 -6.71
C GLN A 311 -28.97 11.57 -7.80
N ASN A 312 -27.70 11.62 -8.26
CA ASN A 312 -27.16 10.74 -9.30
C ASN A 312 -26.21 9.67 -8.74
N TRP A 313 -26.12 9.52 -7.43
CA TRP A 313 -25.27 8.51 -6.79
C TRP A 313 -25.95 7.14 -6.83
N ASN A 314 -25.16 6.07 -6.75
CA ASN A 314 -25.71 4.74 -6.57
C ASN A 314 -26.24 4.53 -5.14
N ASP A 315 -27.05 3.50 -4.94
CA ASP A 315 -27.73 3.24 -3.67
C ASP A 315 -26.76 3.16 -2.49
N GLY A 316 -25.63 2.44 -2.64
CA GLY A 316 -24.67 2.30 -1.54
C GLY A 316 -23.92 3.60 -1.23
N LYS A 317 -23.59 4.41 -2.23
CA LYS A 317 -23.00 5.75 -1.98
C LYS A 317 -24.00 6.73 -1.40
N THR A 318 -25.27 6.60 -1.76
CA THR A 318 -26.36 7.38 -1.16
C THR A 318 -26.53 7.01 0.31
N GLN A 319 -26.51 5.72 0.66
CA GLN A 319 -26.53 5.27 2.04
C GLN A 319 -25.29 5.72 2.82
N GLU A 320 -24.09 5.58 2.25
CA GLU A 320 -22.85 6.08 2.85
C GLU A 320 -22.92 7.58 3.15
N TYR A 321 -23.55 8.38 2.28
CA TYR A 321 -23.77 9.80 2.51
C TYR A 321 -24.72 10.06 3.69
N MET A 322 -25.82 9.32 3.76
CA MET A 322 -26.80 9.44 4.85
C MET A 322 -26.23 9.06 6.22
N ASP A 323 -25.34 8.07 6.25
CA ASP A 323 -24.70 7.58 7.47
C ASP A 323 -23.51 8.45 7.91
N ARG A 324 -23.07 9.38 7.04
CA ARG A 324 -21.88 10.19 7.25
C ARG A 324 -22.12 11.28 8.29
N ARG A 325 -21.19 11.40 9.22
CA ARG A 325 -21.02 12.60 10.04
C ARG A 325 -19.99 13.51 9.39
N GLU A 326 -20.36 14.76 9.23
CA GLU A 326 -19.49 15.79 8.68
C GLU A 326 -18.63 16.39 9.80
N TYR A 327 -17.43 16.84 9.46
CA TYR A 327 -16.50 17.38 10.44
C TYR A 327 -16.86 18.81 10.84
N ASP A 328 -17.02 19.02 12.14
CA ASP A 328 -17.19 20.34 12.72
C ASP A 328 -15.83 20.97 13.00
N ILE A 329 -15.35 21.77 12.04
CA ILE A 329 -14.04 22.43 12.12
C ILE A 329 -13.97 23.44 13.28
N MET A 330 -15.09 23.99 13.75
CA MET A 330 -15.08 24.96 14.84
C MET A 330 -14.88 24.30 16.21
N HIS A 331 -15.34 23.04 16.36
CA HIS A 331 -15.21 22.28 17.60
C HIS A 331 -14.14 21.17 17.54
N SER A 332 -13.52 20.96 16.38
CA SER A 332 -12.40 20.03 16.22
C SER A 332 -11.16 20.51 16.99
N THR A 333 -10.52 19.60 17.74
CA THR A 333 -9.39 19.94 18.62
C THR A 333 -8.15 19.13 18.26
N LEU A 334 -7.09 19.82 17.86
CA LEU A 334 -5.77 19.19 17.68
C LEU A 334 -5.13 18.95 19.05
N SER A 335 -4.79 17.69 19.34
CA SER A 335 -4.34 17.24 20.66
C SER A 335 -2.81 17.19 20.82
N HIS A 336 -2.06 17.33 19.74
CA HIS A 336 -0.60 17.22 19.70
C HIS A 336 0.02 18.25 18.76
N GLU A 337 1.32 18.49 18.92
CA GLU A 337 2.11 19.32 18.01
C GLU A 337 3.10 18.46 17.24
N GLY A 338 3.12 18.66 15.92
CA GLY A 338 3.91 17.89 14.98
C GLY A 338 3.38 16.46 14.73
N PRO A 339 3.97 15.75 13.76
CA PRO A 339 3.50 14.42 13.38
C PRO A 339 3.73 13.34 14.44
N LEU A 340 2.68 12.55 14.75
CA LEU A 340 2.73 11.43 15.69
C LEU A 340 3.84 10.42 15.34
N PRO A 341 4.54 9.81 16.30
CA PRO A 341 5.63 8.88 15.98
C PRO A 341 5.12 7.68 15.17
N THR A 342 5.82 7.34 14.08
CA THR A 342 5.50 6.14 13.30
C THR A 342 5.84 4.90 14.12
N ILE A 343 4.83 4.13 14.53
CA ILE A 343 5.06 2.87 15.21
C ILE A 343 5.48 1.85 14.15
N LYS A 344 6.78 1.53 14.08
CA LYS A 344 7.26 0.40 13.29
C LYS A 344 6.88 -0.88 14.06
N TYR A 345 5.80 -1.53 13.65
CA TYR A 345 5.50 -2.88 14.15
C TYR A 345 6.49 -3.85 13.50
N THR A 346 7.49 -4.28 14.26
CA THR A 346 8.21 -5.52 13.96
C THR A 346 7.22 -6.66 14.14
N VAL A 347 6.98 -7.43 13.07
CA VAL A 347 6.20 -8.68 13.14
C VAL A 347 6.89 -9.58 14.17
N PRO A 348 6.22 -10.04 15.24
CA PRO A 348 6.82 -10.97 16.19
C PRO A 348 7.24 -12.26 15.48
N GLU A 349 8.45 -12.76 15.77
CA GLU A 349 9.01 -14.01 15.21
C GLU A 349 8.08 -15.23 15.39
N GLU A 350 7.11 -15.16 16.30
CA GLU A 350 6.15 -16.22 16.61
C GLU A 350 5.19 -16.53 15.43
N ILE A 351 4.90 -15.55 14.57
CA ILE A 351 4.04 -15.76 13.38
C ILE A 351 4.84 -16.41 12.23
N LEU A 352 6.16 -16.19 12.18
CA LEU A 352 7.06 -16.85 11.21
C LEU A 352 7.37 -18.31 11.57
N ASN A 353 7.15 -18.71 12.83
CA ASN A 353 7.54 -20.01 13.35
C ASN A 353 6.38 -21.00 13.54
N ALA A 354 5.15 -20.64 13.17
CA ALA A 354 3.98 -21.53 13.28
C ALA A 354 4.07 -22.79 12.39
N ASP A 355 4.98 -22.81 11.41
CA ASP A 355 5.22 -23.98 10.54
C ASP A 355 6.20 -25.01 11.13
N ASN A 356 6.87 -24.73 12.25
CA ASN A 356 7.95 -25.60 12.77
C ASN A 356 7.58 -26.46 13.99
N ALA A 357 6.32 -26.46 14.43
CA ALA A 357 5.87 -27.26 15.59
C ALA A 357 5.40 -28.68 15.20
N LYS A 358 6.09 -29.36 14.28
CA LYS A 358 5.97 -30.81 14.07
C LYS A 358 7.29 -31.36 13.53
N GLU A 359 8.25 -31.65 14.41
CA GLU A 359 9.09 -32.85 14.34
C GLU A 359 10.11 -32.90 15.49
N THR A 360 9.74 -33.69 16.49
CA THR A 360 10.57 -34.69 17.20
C THR A 360 11.88 -34.28 17.89
N ASP A 361 11.82 -34.37 19.21
CA ASP A 361 12.81 -35.05 20.07
C ASP A 361 13.67 -36.10 19.34
N LYS A 362 15.00 -35.94 19.40
CA LYS A 362 15.94 -36.97 19.90
C LYS A 362 17.42 -36.51 19.84
N ALA A 363 18.03 -36.65 21.03
CA ALA A 363 19.37 -37.18 21.28
C ALA A 363 20.62 -36.27 21.10
N ASN A 364 21.18 -35.94 22.27
CA ASN A 364 22.58 -35.63 22.58
C ASN A 364 23.60 -36.60 21.95
N ALA A 365 24.76 -36.07 21.52
CA ALA A 365 26.08 -36.63 21.87
C ALA A 365 27.25 -35.67 21.51
N GLN A 366 28.23 -35.64 22.40
CA GLN A 366 29.43 -34.78 22.44
C GLN A 366 30.55 -35.18 21.47
N ALA A 367 31.41 -34.20 21.17
CA ALA A 367 32.71 -34.29 20.49
C ALA A 367 33.82 -34.95 21.32
N PRO A 368 34.95 -35.34 20.67
CA PRO A 368 36.26 -34.84 21.13
C PRO A 368 37.27 -34.46 20.02
N LYS A 369 38.29 -33.69 20.45
CA LYS A 369 39.37 -32.97 19.75
C LYS A 369 40.63 -33.83 19.43
N SER A 370 41.45 -33.44 18.43
CA SER A 370 42.83 -32.88 18.58
C SER A 370 43.72 -32.90 17.30
N GLU A 371 44.31 -31.72 16.97
CA GLU A 371 45.70 -31.41 16.49
C GLU A 371 46.27 -32.01 15.18
N THR A 372 47.11 -31.37 14.32
CA THR A 372 47.66 -30.02 14.04
C THR A 372 48.30 -30.04 12.63
N GLY A 373 48.31 -28.92 11.87
CA GLY A 373 49.12 -28.74 10.65
C GLY A 373 48.71 -27.53 9.80
N ILE A 374 49.58 -26.53 9.66
CA ILE A 374 49.28 -25.18 9.14
C ILE A 374 49.62 -25.07 7.64
N ALA A 375 48.60 -24.81 6.81
CA ALA A 375 48.69 -24.28 5.45
C ALA A 375 47.45 -23.40 5.20
N ALA A 376 47.67 -22.12 4.86
CA ALA A 376 46.72 -21.06 4.46
C ALA A 376 45.22 -21.32 4.79
N SER A 377 44.81 -20.94 6.00
CA SER A 377 43.48 -21.14 6.63
C SER A 377 42.42 -21.84 5.75
N GLY A 378 42.53 -23.17 5.67
CA GLY A 378 41.55 -24.03 5.02
C GLY A 378 40.22 -23.98 5.76
N SER A 379 39.24 -23.33 5.16
CA SER A 379 37.84 -23.59 5.47
C SER A 379 37.35 -24.57 4.40
N ASP A 380 36.83 -25.74 4.78
CA ASP A 380 36.11 -26.69 3.88
C ASP A 380 34.78 -26.11 3.36
N VAL A 381 34.59 -24.80 3.55
CA VAL A 381 33.38 -24.06 3.31
C VAL A 381 33.72 -22.84 2.46
N PRO A 382 32.83 -22.45 1.55
CA PRO A 382 33.02 -21.28 0.72
C PRO A 382 33.19 -19.99 1.56
N VAL A 383 33.95 -19.04 1.04
CA VAL A 383 34.09 -17.70 1.63
C VAL A 383 33.21 -16.71 0.86
N MET A 384 32.28 -16.05 1.55
CA MET A 384 31.43 -14.99 1.01
C MET A 384 32.02 -13.63 1.35
N TYR A 385 32.40 -12.90 0.31
CA TYR A 385 32.90 -11.54 0.40
C TYR A 385 31.74 -10.54 0.25
N VAL A 386 31.50 -9.75 1.29
CA VAL A 386 30.37 -8.81 1.42
C VAL A 386 30.85 -7.37 1.60
N LYS A 387 29.91 -6.42 1.62
CA LYS A 387 30.16 -5.00 1.87
C LYS A 387 29.04 -4.43 2.75
N ASP A 388 29.36 -3.42 3.55
CA ASP A 388 28.38 -2.69 4.36
C ASP A 388 27.26 -2.13 3.49
N HIS A 389 26.03 -2.22 4.00
CA HIS A 389 24.82 -1.76 3.34
C HIS A 389 24.57 -2.38 1.94
N CYS A 390 25.05 -3.61 1.71
CA CYS A 390 24.81 -4.37 0.48
C CYS A 390 23.53 -5.23 0.59
N PRO A 391 22.39 -4.85 -0.03
CA PRO A 391 21.15 -5.62 0.05
C PRO A 391 21.26 -6.98 -0.66
N LYS A 392 22.10 -7.07 -1.70
CA LYS A 392 22.39 -8.32 -2.43
C LYS A 392 23.16 -9.34 -1.58
N CYS A 393 23.99 -8.85 -0.67
CA CYS A 393 24.77 -9.67 0.25
C CYS A 393 23.84 -10.34 1.26
N LYS A 394 22.88 -9.58 1.82
CA LYS A 394 21.80 -10.13 2.66
C LYS A 394 20.97 -11.19 1.95
N GLY A 395 20.66 -10.99 0.66
CA GLY A 395 19.97 -11.99 -0.16
C GLY A 395 20.80 -13.27 -0.37
N ALA A 396 22.12 -13.16 -0.55
CA ALA A 396 23.02 -14.31 -0.65
C ALA A 396 23.19 -15.04 0.70
N GLU A 397 23.34 -14.31 1.80
CA GLU A 397 23.39 -14.85 3.17
C GLU A 397 22.10 -15.63 3.48
N GLN A 398 20.92 -15.06 3.17
CA GLN A 398 19.64 -15.71 3.39
C GLN A 398 19.51 -17.00 2.56
N ARG A 399 20.02 -17.03 1.32
CA ARG A 399 20.02 -18.23 0.47
C ARG A 399 20.94 -19.32 1.00
N PHE A 400 22.16 -18.97 1.44
CA PHE A 400 23.07 -19.92 2.07
C PHE A 400 22.51 -20.45 3.39
N LYS A 401 21.87 -19.58 4.19
CA LYS A 401 21.18 -19.97 5.43
C LYS A 401 20.02 -20.95 5.16
N LEU A 402 19.19 -20.68 4.16
CA LEU A 402 18.08 -21.56 3.75
C LEU A 402 18.58 -22.91 3.23
N ALA A 403 19.66 -22.91 2.46
CA ALA A 403 20.29 -24.12 1.95
C ALA A 403 21.20 -24.84 2.98
N LYS A 404 21.27 -24.33 4.22
CA LYS A 404 22.13 -24.84 5.30
C LYS A 404 23.61 -24.98 4.89
N VAL A 405 24.05 -24.10 4.00
CA VAL A 405 25.44 -24.02 3.55
C VAL A 405 26.25 -23.35 4.65
N GLN A 406 27.26 -24.02 5.17
CA GLN A 406 28.25 -23.37 6.01
C GLN A 406 29.17 -22.53 5.13
N TYR A 407 29.51 -21.33 5.57
CA TYR A 407 30.39 -20.40 4.86
C TYR A 407 31.10 -19.47 5.83
N THR A 408 32.19 -18.87 5.39
CA THR A 408 32.88 -17.78 6.13
C THR A 408 32.55 -16.45 5.48
N GLU A 409 32.26 -15.42 6.27
CA GLU A 409 31.99 -14.07 5.75
C GLU A 409 33.21 -13.16 5.93
N VAL A 410 33.55 -12.40 4.88
CA VAL A 410 34.60 -11.37 4.92
C VAL A 410 34.03 -10.04 4.44
N ASN A 411 34.04 -9.03 5.31
CA ASN A 411 33.58 -7.69 4.97
C ASN A 411 34.69 -6.88 4.28
N CYS A 412 34.56 -6.66 2.98
CA CYS A 412 35.51 -5.90 2.18
C CYS A 412 35.53 -4.39 2.49
N SER A 413 34.58 -3.87 3.28
CA SER A 413 34.57 -2.46 3.72
C SER A 413 35.61 -2.20 4.80
N GLU A 414 35.88 -3.20 5.63
CA GLU A 414 36.81 -3.12 6.76
C GLU A 414 38.26 -3.45 6.34
N ASN A 415 38.44 -4.17 5.22
CA ASN A 415 39.74 -4.59 4.71
C ASN A 415 39.80 -4.49 3.17
N MET A 416 40.01 -3.27 2.67
CA MET A 416 40.03 -3.00 1.22
C MET A 416 41.19 -3.67 0.47
N ASP A 417 42.30 -3.95 1.16
CA ASP A 417 43.48 -4.59 0.54
C ASP A 417 43.19 -6.05 0.13
N ILE A 418 42.37 -6.77 0.92
CA ILE A 418 41.93 -8.14 0.60
C ILE A 418 41.12 -8.18 -0.70
N ALA A 419 40.24 -7.20 -0.91
CA ALA A 419 39.46 -7.10 -2.14
C ALA A 419 40.35 -6.81 -3.36
N ARG A 420 41.42 -6.03 -3.19
CA ARG A 420 42.39 -5.72 -4.26
C ARG A 420 43.29 -6.92 -4.58
N GLU A 421 43.81 -7.62 -3.57
CA GLU A 421 44.64 -8.82 -3.75
C GLU A 421 43.90 -9.96 -4.44
N LEU A 422 42.63 -10.16 -4.09
CA LEU A 422 41.80 -11.23 -4.67
C LEU A 422 41.10 -10.81 -5.97
N GLY A 423 41.21 -9.54 -6.38
CA GLY A 423 40.58 -9.03 -7.60
C GLY A 423 39.05 -9.00 -7.54
N ILE A 424 38.47 -8.76 -6.36
CA ILE A 424 37.02 -8.73 -6.14
C ILE A 424 36.48 -7.36 -6.57
N GLN A 425 35.74 -7.34 -7.69
CA GLN A 425 35.20 -6.10 -8.26
C GLN A 425 33.72 -5.86 -7.91
N GLN A 426 33.02 -6.86 -7.36
CA GLN A 426 31.61 -6.77 -7.00
C GLN A 426 31.26 -7.68 -5.81
N THR A 427 30.23 -7.34 -5.03
CA THR A 427 29.72 -8.14 -3.91
C THR A 427 28.23 -8.46 -4.11
N PRO A 428 27.73 -9.63 -3.64
CA PRO A 428 28.49 -10.71 -3.03
C PRO A 428 29.37 -11.45 -4.06
N THR A 429 30.58 -11.83 -3.63
CA THR A 429 31.43 -12.80 -4.35
C THR A 429 31.64 -13.98 -3.44
N ILE A 430 31.37 -15.19 -3.92
CA ILE A 430 31.63 -16.43 -3.20
C ILE A 430 32.80 -17.12 -3.87
N ILE A 431 33.83 -17.45 -3.09
CA ILE A 431 34.99 -18.22 -3.54
C ILE A 431 34.99 -19.54 -2.81
N ASP A 432 34.96 -20.63 -3.56
CA ASP A 432 34.98 -21.99 -3.03
C ASP A 432 36.42 -22.43 -2.65
N PRO A 433 36.61 -23.45 -1.80
CA PRO A 433 37.96 -23.90 -1.42
C PRO A 433 38.81 -24.35 -2.61
N ASP A 434 38.19 -24.81 -3.71
CA ASP A 434 38.88 -25.18 -4.95
C ASP A 434 39.29 -23.97 -5.82
N GLY A 435 38.91 -22.74 -5.42
CA GLY A 435 39.19 -21.49 -6.11
C GLY A 435 38.11 -21.03 -7.10
N THR A 436 37.04 -21.81 -7.28
CA THR A 436 35.90 -21.46 -8.15
C THR A 436 35.16 -20.24 -7.62
N ARG A 437 34.77 -19.31 -8.52
CA ARG A 437 34.18 -18.02 -8.16
C ARG A 437 32.76 -17.88 -8.68
N TYR A 438 31.85 -17.46 -7.80
CA TYR A 438 30.46 -17.13 -8.10
C TYR A 438 30.22 -15.67 -7.72
N VAL A 439 29.69 -14.87 -8.64
CA VAL A 439 29.83 -13.42 -8.53
C VAL A 439 28.52 -12.70 -8.86
N GLY A 440 28.05 -11.81 -7.97
CA GLY A 440 26.86 -10.99 -8.17
C GLY A 440 25.57 -11.56 -7.57
N ASP A 441 24.43 -11.05 -8.04
CA ASP A 441 23.10 -11.19 -7.39
C ASP A 441 22.63 -12.64 -7.24
N ASN A 442 23.14 -13.54 -8.09
CA ASN A 442 22.82 -14.97 -8.10
C ASN A 442 23.97 -15.85 -7.58
N ALA A 443 25.06 -15.28 -7.08
CA ALA A 443 26.25 -16.02 -6.69
C ALA A 443 25.94 -17.20 -5.76
N ALA A 444 25.08 -16.98 -4.75
CA ALA A 444 24.66 -18.04 -3.84
C ALA A 444 23.82 -19.12 -4.53
N ALA A 445 22.93 -18.74 -5.44
CA ALA A 445 22.07 -19.68 -6.15
C ALA A 445 22.87 -20.55 -7.14
N GLU A 446 23.85 -19.94 -7.83
CA GLU A 446 24.76 -20.63 -8.73
C GLU A 446 25.69 -21.59 -7.98
N TRP A 447 26.23 -21.16 -6.84
CA TRP A 447 27.04 -22.03 -5.98
C TRP A 447 26.23 -23.24 -5.50
N ILE A 448 25.01 -23.01 -4.98
CA ILE A 448 24.12 -24.10 -4.51
C ILE A 448 23.82 -25.08 -5.64
N LYS A 449 23.55 -24.57 -6.85
CA LYS A 449 23.27 -25.41 -8.03
C LYS A 449 24.46 -26.26 -8.44
N ALA A 450 25.68 -25.75 -8.29
CA ALA A 450 26.90 -26.47 -8.63
C ALA A 450 27.25 -27.56 -7.61
N HIS A 451 26.86 -27.41 -6.34
CA HIS A 451 27.25 -28.31 -5.23
C HIS A 451 26.14 -29.25 -4.75
N ASN A 452 24.89 -29.05 -5.21
CA ASN A 452 23.76 -29.95 -4.96
C ASN A 452 23.41 -30.84 -6.18
N ALA A 453 24.35 -31.01 -7.12
CA ALA A 453 24.19 -31.83 -8.34
C ALA A 453 24.75 -33.25 -8.18
#